data_AF-A0AAV7JW55-F1
#
_entry.id   AF-A0AAV7JW55-F1
#
_cell.length_a   1.000
_cell.length_b   1.000
_cell.length_c   1.000
_cell.angle_alpha   90.00
_cell.angle_beta   90.00
_cell.angle_gamma   90.00
#
_symmetry.space_group_name_H-M   'P 1'
#
loop_
_entity.id
_entity.type
_entity.pdbx_description
1 polymer ?
#
loop_
_entity_poly.entity_id
_entity_poly.type
_entity_poly.pdbx_seq_one_letter_code
_entity_poly.pdbx_strand_id
1 'polypeptide(L)'
;MLALRIAQDKAPNTTAEELMLPCGKHIVRCLIGNEGEKKICYVSLSNDIVYIKDGYFKEEFLFCHCLESTTRGEDVFIQVSEYFERRRLSWNNVTACTTDEAPAMLGNRSGFRTQVKAVNHGTKHIHCLIHLYALASKTLPSELKATLDDVINMVNFIKSSALNTRLFRLLCQEFDDEQNMLLFYTEVRWLSRGNMLSRVHFLRKEMAEFFERSERAKSRVFATSCKIKHGLLDSLT
;
A
#
# COMPACT_ATOMS: atom_id res chain seq x y z
N MET A 1 2.02 1.12 15.49
CA MET A 1 0.63 1.05 16.00
C MET A 1 -0.36 0.41 15.02
N LEU A 2 -0.47 0.86 13.76
CA LEU A 2 -1.37 0.20 12.78
C LEU A 2 -0.84 -1.16 12.30
N ALA A 3 0.45 -1.25 11.96
CA ALA A 3 1.10 -2.53 11.61
C ALA A 3 1.05 -3.55 12.75
N LEU A 4 1.18 -3.11 14.00
CA LEU A 4 1.05 -3.95 15.20
C LEU A 4 -0.39 -4.48 15.36
N ARG A 5 -1.41 -3.65 15.12
CA ARG A 5 -2.81 -4.10 15.14
C ARG A 5 -3.15 -5.05 14.00
N ILE A 6 -2.64 -4.80 12.79
CA ILE A 6 -2.79 -5.72 11.65
C ILE A 6 -2.12 -7.07 11.94
N ALA A 7 -0.94 -7.07 12.55
CA ALA A 7 -0.25 -8.29 13.00
C ALA A 7 -1.00 -9.00 14.14
N GLN A 8 -1.68 -8.26 15.02
CA GLN A 8 -2.50 -8.81 16.12
C GLN A 8 -3.84 -9.37 15.63
N ASP A 9 -4.44 -8.78 14.60
CA ASP A 9 -5.73 -9.20 14.02
C ASP A 9 -5.59 -10.39 13.04
N LYS A 10 -4.37 -10.79 12.66
CA LYS A 10 -4.07 -11.94 11.77
C LYS A 10 -4.85 -11.94 10.43
N ALA A 11 -5.34 -10.79 9.99
CA ALA A 11 -5.96 -10.61 8.68
C ALA A 11 -5.16 -9.61 7.80
N PRO A 12 -3.89 -9.89 7.45
CA PRO A 12 -3.09 -9.02 6.58
C PRO A 12 -3.45 -9.09 5.09
N ASN A 13 -4.33 -10.03 4.68
CA ASN A 13 -4.39 -10.53 3.31
C ASN A 13 -5.38 -9.76 2.40
N THR A 14 -6.35 -9.05 2.93
CA THR A 14 -7.48 -8.55 2.14
C THR A 14 -7.10 -7.43 1.18
N THR A 15 -6.31 -6.43 1.58
CA THR A 15 -6.11 -5.25 0.71
C THR A 15 -5.17 -5.50 -0.48
N ALA A 16 -4.10 -6.29 -0.29
CA ALA A 16 -3.21 -6.63 -1.40
C ALA A 16 -3.91 -7.59 -2.39
N GLU A 17 -4.64 -8.57 -1.88
CA GLU A 17 -5.40 -9.50 -2.74
C GLU A 17 -6.60 -8.85 -3.43
N GLU A 18 -7.26 -7.87 -2.82
CA GLU A 18 -8.41 -7.19 -3.43
C GLU A 18 -7.99 -6.14 -4.46
N LEU A 19 -6.90 -5.40 -4.22
CA LEU A 19 -6.52 -4.26 -5.07
C LEU A 19 -5.35 -4.58 -6.01
N MET A 20 -4.34 -5.31 -5.54
CA MET A 20 -3.08 -5.48 -6.27
C MET A 20 -3.11 -6.75 -7.11
N LEU A 21 -3.75 -7.82 -6.62
CA LEU A 21 -3.84 -9.07 -7.36
C LEU A 21 -4.63 -8.95 -8.68
N PRO A 22 -5.77 -8.23 -8.76
CA PRO A 22 -6.47 -8.04 -10.04
C PRO A 22 -5.62 -7.25 -11.05
N CYS A 23 -4.91 -6.22 -10.59
CA CYS A 23 -3.96 -5.47 -11.41
C CYS A 23 -2.81 -6.36 -11.89
N GLY A 24 -2.22 -7.16 -11.00
CA GLY A 24 -1.17 -8.13 -11.33
C GLY A 24 -1.64 -9.19 -12.34
N LYS A 25 -2.84 -9.73 -12.16
CA LYS A 25 -3.50 -10.65 -13.10
C LYS A 25 -3.69 -10.02 -14.47
N HIS A 26 -4.19 -8.79 -14.52
CA HIS A 26 -4.38 -8.07 -15.77
C HIS A 26 -3.06 -7.83 -16.51
N ILE A 27 -2.02 -7.37 -15.80
CA ILE A 27 -0.68 -7.16 -16.37
C ILE A 27 -0.13 -8.47 -16.94
N VAL A 28 -0.16 -9.55 -16.15
CA VAL A 28 0.35 -10.86 -16.59
C VAL A 28 -0.46 -11.41 -17.75
N ARG A 29 -1.77 -11.25 -17.75
CA ARG A 29 -2.62 -11.62 -18.89
C ARG A 29 -2.24 -10.86 -20.15
N CYS A 30 -2.03 -9.55 -20.05
CA CYS A 30 -1.64 -8.72 -21.18
C CYS A 30 -0.24 -9.06 -21.73
N LEU A 31 0.71 -9.40 -20.85
CA LEU A 31 2.11 -9.64 -21.24
C LEU A 31 2.43 -11.10 -21.56
N ILE A 32 1.81 -12.05 -20.86
CA ILE A 32 2.17 -13.49 -20.85
C ILE A 32 0.96 -14.36 -21.22
N GLY A 33 -0.24 -13.78 -21.38
CA GLY A 33 -1.45 -14.50 -21.75
C GLY A 33 -2.14 -15.18 -20.56
N ASN A 34 -3.27 -15.84 -20.86
CA ASN A 34 -4.18 -16.42 -19.87
C ASN A 34 -3.54 -17.53 -19.01
N GLU A 35 -2.54 -18.25 -19.52
CA GLU A 35 -1.83 -19.26 -18.73
C GLU A 35 -0.92 -18.64 -17.65
N GLY A 36 -0.29 -17.50 -17.95
CA GLY A 36 0.47 -16.75 -16.97
C GLY A 36 -0.43 -16.22 -15.85
N GLU A 37 -1.62 -15.73 -16.20
CA GLU A 37 -2.61 -15.25 -15.23
C GLU A 37 -3.04 -16.36 -14.26
N LYS A 38 -3.27 -17.58 -14.77
CA LYS A 38 -3.59 -18.74 -13.90
C LYS A 38 -2.47 -19.02 -12.91
N LYS A 39 -1.20 -18.84 -13.30
CA LYS A 39 -0.05 -19.05 -12.40
C LYS A 39 0.07 -17.97 -11.34
N ILE A 40 -0.18 -16.70 -11.68
CA ILE A 40 -0.09 -15.60 -10.69
C ILE A 40 -1.21 -15.68 -9.63
N CYS A 41 -2.34 -16.33 -9.93
CA CYS A 41 -3.37 -16.64 -8.93
C CYS A 41 -2.87 -17.46 -7.73
N TYR A 42 -1.78 -18.23 -7.90
CA TYR A 42 -1.19 -19.04 -6.83
C TYR A 42 -0.10 -18.31 -6.06
N VAL A 43 0.29 -17.11 -6.50
CA VAL A 43 1.28 -16.29 -5.80
C VAL A 43 0.57 -15.51 -4.71
N SER A 44 0.78 -15.92 -3.47
CA SER A 44 0.26 -15.19 -2.30
C SER A 44 0.94 -13.81 -2.21
N LEU A 45 0.12 -12.76 -2.02
CA LEU A 45 0.59 -11.39 -1.76
C LEU A 45 0.76 -11.16 -0.25
N SER A 46 1.44 -12.11 0.37
CA SER A 46 1.66 -12.19 1.80
C SER A 46 2.73 -11.20 2.28
N ASN A 47 2.55 -10.70 3.50
CA ASN A 47 3.60 -10.02 4.28
C ASN A 47 4.30 -10.98 5.28
N ASP A 48 3.95 -12.26 5.23
CA ASP A 48 4.35 -13.34 6.11
C ASP A 48 5.20 -14.37 5.34
N ILE A 49 5.57 -15.47 5.99
CA ILE A 49 6.26 -16.57 5.30
C ILE A 49 5.26 -17.44 4.56
N VAL A 50 5.57 -17.72 3.30
CA VAL A 50 4.87 -18.69 2.48
C VAL A 50 5.74 -19.93 2.29
N TYR A 51 5.22 -21.09 2.68
CA TYR A 51 5.89 -22.39 2.53
C TYR A 51 4.95 -23.45 1.97
N ILE A 52 5.50 -24.53 1.42
CA ILE A 52 4.70 -25.65 0.90
C ILE A 52 4.63 -26.74 1.97
N LYS A 53 3.41 -27.13 2.33
CA LYS A 53 3.13 -28.27 3.21
C LYS A 53 2.01 -29.11 2.61
N ASP A 54 2.26 -30.41 2.47
CA ASP A 54 1.31 -31.38 1.91
C ASP A 54 0.82 -31.00 0.50
N GLY A 55 1.68 -30.37 -0.31
CA GLY A 55 1.36 -29.90 -1.66
C GLY A 55 0.60 -28.57 -1.73
N TYR A 56 0.29 -27.95 -0.59
CA TYR A 56 -0.41 -26.67 -0.52
C TYR A 56 0.50 -25.57 0.00
N PHE A 57 0.33 -24.36 -0.52
CA PHE A 57 0.92 -23.17 0.08
C PHE A 57 0.26 -22.88 1.43
N LYS A 58 1.09 -22.62 2.44
CA LYS A 58 0.72 -22.18 3.77
C LYS A 58 1.39 -20.85 4.03
N GLU A 59 0.64 -19.95 4.65
CA GLU A 59 1.10 -18.64 5.08
C GLU A 59 1.16 -18.63 6.61
N GLU A 60 2.27 -18.15 7.16
CA GLU A 60 2.47 -18.09 8.60
C GLU A 60 3.32 -16.89 9.01
N PHE A 61 2.75 -16.04 9.87
CA PHE A 61 3.50 -15.00 10.56
C PHE A 61 4.48 -15.63 11.54
N LEU A 62 5.78 -15.43 11.34
CA LEU A 62 6.80 -15.99 12.22
C LEU A 62 7.00 -15.18 13.51
N PHE A 63 7.30 -13.89 13.37
CA PHE A 63 7.61 -13.00 14.49
C PHE A 63 7.64 -11.51 14.09
N CYS A 64 7.55 -10.65 15.11
CA CYS A 64 7.92 -9.24 15.05
C CYS A 64 8.85 -8.96 16.22
N HIS A 65 9.96 -8.28 15.95
CA HIS A 65 10.95 -7.92 16.96
C HIS A 65 11.34 -6.45 16.82
N CYS A 66 11.57 -5.78 17.95
CA CYS A 66 12.08 -4.41 17.98
C CYS A 66 13.61 -4.44 17.89
N LEU A 67 14.20 -3.57 17.06
CA LEU A 67 15.65 -3.40 17.04
C LEU A 67 16.01 -2.28 18.04
N GLU A 68 16.66 -2.65 19.14
CA GLU A 68 16.92 -1.75 20.27
C GLU A 68 18.04 -0.71 19.99
N SER A 69 18.91 -0.99 19.02
CA SER A 69 20.09 -0.16 18.73
C SER A 69 20.01 0.49 17.36
N THR A 70 20.42 -0.22 16.31
CA THR A 70 20.47 0.27 14.94
C THR A 70 19.55 -0.54 14.03
N THR A 71 19.28 0.02 12.85
CA THR A 71 18.43 -0.60 11.83
C THR A 71 19.25 -0.99 10.60
N ARG A 72 20.50 -1.44 10.80
CA ARG A 72 21.37 -1.89 9.71
C ARG A 72 20.91 -3.27 9.22
N GLY A 73 21.29 -3.62 7.99
CA GLY A 73 20.98 -4.93 7.43
C GLY A 73 21.52 -6.09 8.26
N GLU A 74 22.67 -5.89 8.89
CA GLU A 74 23.29 -6.83 9.82
C GLU A 74 22.44 -7.06 11.08
N ASP A 75 21.91 -6.00 11.70
CA ASP A 75 21.05 -6.13 12.89
C ASP A 75 19.81 -6.95 12.57
N VAL A 76 19.19 -6.69 11.41
CA VAL A 76 18.03 -7.45 10.91
C VAL A 76 18.42 -8.91 10.68
N PHE A 77 19.58 -9.16 10.07
CA PHE A 77 20.05 -10.51 9.77
C PHE A 77 20.30 -11.34 11.02
N ILE A 78 20.92 -10.75 12.04
CA ILE A 78 21.17 -11.39 13.34
C ILE A 78 19.85 -11.80 13.97
N GLN A 79 18.88 -10.89 14.06
CA GLN A 79 17.58 -11.19 14.67
C GLN A 79 16.81 -12.29 13.94
N VAL A 80 16.84 -12.30 12.60
CA VAL A 80 16.23 -13.37 11.81
C VAL A 80 16.97 -14.71 12.00
N SER A 81 18.30 -14.68 12.07
CA SER A 81 19.12 -15.89 12.26
C SER A 81 18.92 -16.50 13.65
N GLU A 82 18.91 -15.69 14.71
CA GLU A 82 18.61 -16.13 16.07
C GLU A 82 17.22 -16.78 16.15
N TYR A 83 16.23 -16.21 15.46
CA TYR A 83 14.91 -16.83 15.36
C TYR A 83 14.97 -18.18 14.64
N PHE A 84 15.66 -18.26 13.50
CA PHE A 84 15.82 -19.49 12.73
C PHE A 84 16.46 -20.59 13.57
N GLU A 85 17.54 -20.28 14.29
CA GLU A 85 18.22 -21.21 15.19
C GLU A 85 17.28 -21.70 16.31
N ARG A 86 16.59 -20.78 16.98
CA ARG A 86 15.63 -21.11 18.06
C ARG A 86 14.47 -21.99 17.58
N ARG A 87 14.01 -21.79 16.35
CA ARG A 87 12.94 -22.59 15.73
C ARG A 87 13.44 -23.80 14.97
N ARG A 88 14.76 -24.04 14.94
CA ARG A 88 15.42 -25.11 14.16
C ARG A 88 15.06 -25.05 12.66
N LEU A 89 14.94 -23.84 12.13
CA LEU A 89 14.77 -23.56 10.72
C LEU A 89 16.16 -23.42 10.07
N SER A 90 16.30 -23.92 8.85
CA SER A 90 17.55 -23.83 8.09
C SER A 90 17.44 -22.78 7.00
N TRP A 91 18.46 -21.92 6.90
CA TRP A 91 18.62 -20.99 5.78
C TRP A 91 18.64 -21.72 4.42
N ASN A 92 19.10 -22.97 4.36
CA ASN A 92 19.13 -23.77 3.12
C ASN A 92 17.74 -24.04 2.55
N ASN A 93 16.70 -23.98 3.38
CA ASN A 93 15.32 -24.16 2.94
C ASN A 93 14.68 -22.87 2.41
N VAL A 94 15.38 -21.73 2.50
CA VAL A 94 14.90 -20.44 2.04
C VAL A 94 15.14 -20.30 0.54
N THR A 95 14.06 -20.37 -0.24
CA THR A 95 14.11 -20.23 -1.70
C THR A 95 14.17 -18.77 -2.13
N ALA A 96 13.45 -17.88 -1.44
CA ALA A 96 13.41 -16.47 -1.71
C ALA A 96 13.20 -15.64 -0.44
N CYS A 97 13.65 -14.38 -0.48
CA CYS A 97 13.33 -13.38 0.52
C CYS A 97 12.87 -12.10 -0.18
N THR A 98 11.87 -11.45 0.41
CA THR A 98 11.31 -10.19 -0.10
C THR A 98 11.58 -9.09 0.91
N THR A 99 12.22 -8.00 0.49
CA THR A 99 12.48 -6.84 1.36
C THR A 99 12.12 -5.54 0.64
N ASP A 100 12.00 -4.46 1.40
CA ASP A 100 11.97 -3.13 0.80
C ASP A 100 13.35 -2.77 0.19
N GLU A 101 13.38 -1.66 -0.55
CA GLU A 101 14.59 -1.17 -1.20
C GLU A 101 15.44 -0.27 -0.29
N ALA A 102 15.22 -0.33 1.03
CA ALA A 102 16.01 0.47 1.95
C ALA A 102 17.51 0.12 1.79
N PRO A 103 18.42 1.11 1.93
CA PRO A 103 19.85 0.84 1.85
C PRO A 103 20.32 -0.26 2.83
N ALA A 104 19.69 -0.35 4.00
CA ALA A 104 19.93 -1.42 4.96
C ALA A 104 19.60 -2.82 4.42
N MET A 105 18.63 -2.96 3.54
CA MET A 105 18.24 -4.25 2.98
C MET A 105 19.04 -4.60 1.72
N LEU A 106 19.25 -3.64 0.82
CA LEU A 106 19.87 -3.86 -0.49
C LEU A 106 21.39 -3.66 -0.54
N GLY A 107 21.98 -3.09 0.50
CA GLY A 107 23.40 -2.74 0.54
C GLY A 107 24.31 -3.90 0.14
N ASN A 108 25.20 -3.66 -0.83
CA ASN A 108 26.04 -4.71 -1.42
C ASN A 108 27.16 -5.22 -0.50
N ARG A 109 27.57 -4.43 0.50
CA ARG A 109 28.62 -4.80 1.46
C ARG A 109 28.07 -5.38 2.76
N SER A 110 27.07 -4.72 3.35
CA SER A 110 26.55 -5.03 4.68
C SER A 110 25.02 -5.01 4.76
N GLY A 111 24.35 -5.05 3.60
CA GLY A 111 22.90 -5.11 3.55
C GLY A 111 22.39 -6.51 3.90
N PHE A 112 21.15 -6.58 4.39
CA PHE A 112 20.50 -7.85 4.75
C PHE A 112 20.57 -8.87 3.61
N ARG A 113 20.32 -8.44 2.37
CA ARG A 113 20.43 -9.27 1.17
C ARG A 113 21.81 -9.90 1.01
N THR A 114 22.87 -9.14 1.26
CA THR A 114 24.25 -9.64 1.15
C THR A 114 24.52 -10.71 2.21
N GLN A 115 24.05 -10.49 3.44
CA GLN A 115 24.20 -11.46 4.53
C GLN A 115 23.42 -12.76 4.25
N VAL A 116 22.17 -12.66 3.80
CA VAL A 116 21.37 -13.84 3.40
C VAL A 116 22.07 -14.62 2.28
N LYS A 117 22.60 -13.93 1.28
CA LYS A 117 23.35 -14.58 0.19
C LYS A 117 24.63 -15.25 0.65
N ALA A 118 25.25 -14.80 1.75
CA ALA A 118 26.45 -15.43 2.29
C ALA A 118 26.13 -16.79 2.95
N VAL A 119 24.96 -16.92 3.60
CA VAL A 119 24.54 -18.18 4.23
C VAL A 119 23.73 -19.10 3.31
N ASN A 120 23.07 -18.54 2.29
CA ASN A 120 22.42 -19.30 1.22
C ASN A 120 22.53 -18.54 -0.12
N HIS A 121 23.55 -18.89 -0.90
CA HIS A 121 23.78 -18.31 -2.23
C HIS A 121 22.61 -18.51 -3.21
N GLY A 122 21.82 -19.57 -3.02
CA GLY A 122 20.68 -19.91 -3.88
C GLY A 122 19.46 -19.03 -3.67
N THR A 123 19.35 -18.35 -2.51
CA THR A 123 18.20 -17.52 -2.17
C THR A 123 18.01 -16.39 -3.17
N LYS A 124 16.82 -16.34 -3.76
CA LYS A 124 16.41 -15.23 -4.63
C LYS A 124 16.01 -14.04 -3.77
N HIS A 125 16.45 -12.86 -4.16
CA HIS A 125 16.00 -11.62 -3.55
C HIS A 125 14.96 -11.01 -4.47
N ILE A 126 13.77 -10.77 -3.92
CA ILE A 126 12.62 -10.22 -4.63
C ILE A 126 12.34 -8.85 -4.02
N HIS A 127 12.11 -7.86 -4.88
CA HIS A 127 11.71 -6.53 -4.43
C HIS A 127 10.28 -6.58 -3.89
N CYS A 128 10.03 -5.90 -2.77
CA CYS A 128 8.67 -5.75 -2.25
C CYS A 128 7.77 -5.13 -3.34
N LEU A 129 6.80 -5.90 -3.84
CA LEU A 129 5.88 -5.45 -4.90
C LEU A 129 5.22 -4.12 -4.53
N ILE A 130 4.78 -4.01 -3.27
CA ILE A 130 4.20 -2.81 -2.70
C ILE A 130 5.11 -1.58 -2.87
N HIS A 131 6.42 -1.75 -2.63
CA HIS A 131 7.38 -0.67 -2.82
C HIS A 131 7.53 -0.31 -4.30
N LEU A 132 7.59 -1.32 -5.19
CA LEU A 132 7.65 -1.11 -6.64
C LEU A 132 6.43 -0.34 -7.15
N TYR A 133 5.22 -0.66 -6.68
CA TYR A 133 4.00 0.09 -7.01
C TYR A 133 4.07 1.53 -6.48
N ALA A 134 4.55 1.73 -5.25
CA ALA A 134 4.73 3.08 -4.71
C ALA A 134 5.72 3.89 -5.57
N LEU A 135 6.81 3.27 -6.03
CA LEU A 135 7.78 3.89 -6.92
C LEU A 135 7.19 4.18 -8.31
N ALA A 136 6.46 3.24 -8.89
CA ALA A 136 5.75 3.42 -10.16
C ALA A 136 4.70 4.56 -10.08
N SER A 137 4.05 4.74 -8.92
CA SER A 137 3.14 5.88 -8.73
C SER A 137 3.85 7.24 -8.76
N LYS A 138 5.18 7.28 -8.53
CA LYS A 138 5.98 8.51 -8.69
C LYS A 138 6.35 8.79 -10.14
N THR A 139 6.26 7.79 -11.01
CA THR A 139 6.55 7.90 -12.45
C THR A 139 5.29 8.05 -13.29
N LEU A 140 4.16 8.48 -12.68
CA LEU A 140 2.94 8.75 -13.41
C LEU A 140 3.16 9.83 -14.49
N PRO A 141 2.54 9.69 -15.68
CA PRO A 141 2.46 10.76 -16.66
C PRO A 141 2.00 12.07 -16.01
N SER A 142 2.48 13.21 -16.51
CA SER A 142 2.20 14.53 -15.93
C SER A 142 0.71 14.81 -15.77
N GLU A 143 -0.10 14.38 -16.72
CA GLU A 143 -1.57 14.53 -16.70
C GLU A 143 -2.20 13.72 -15.55
N LEU A 144 -1.85 12.44 -15.41
CA LEU A 144 -2.36 11.58 -14.34
C LEU A 144 -1.87 12.02 -12.96
N LYS A 145 -0.63 12.51 -12.88
CA LYS A 145 -0.07 13.07 -11.65
C LYS A 145 -0.82 14.33 -11.24
N ALA A 146 -1.11 15.24 -12.17
CA ALA A 146 -1.86 16.45 -11.88
C ALA A 146 -3.25 16.12 -11.31
N THR A 147 -3.99 15.23 -11.98
CA THR A 147 -5.30 14.72 -11.49
C THR A 147 -5.19 14.12 -10.09
N LEU A 148 -4.16 13.31 -9.82
CA LEU A 148 -3.95 12.73 -8.50
C LEU A 148 -3.65 13.79 -7.43
N ASP A 149 -2.81 14.77 -7.75
CA ASP A 149 -2.46 15.87 -6.85
C ASP A 149 -3.70 16.72 -6.52
N ASP A 150 -4.59 16.96 -7.49
CA ASP A 150 -5.86 17.65 -7.27
C ASP A 150 -6.77 16.89 -6.31
N VAL A 151 -6.90 15.58 -6.50
CA VAL A 151 -7.68 14.72 -5.59
C VAL A 151 -7.10 14.71 -4.18
N ILE A 152 -5.78 14.63 -4.04
CA ILE A 152 -5.10 14.73 -2.75
C ILE A 152 -5.41 16.07 -2.08
N ASN A 153 -5.35 17.17 -2.82
CA ASN A 153 -5.66 18.51 -2.30
C ASN A 153 -7.10 18.63 -1.82
N MET A 154 -8.07 18.08 -2.57
CA MET A 154 -9.47 18.04 -2.17
C MET A 154 -9.66 17.28 -0.85
N VAL A 155 -9.10 16.08 -0.73
CA VAL A 155 -9.20 15.29 0.50
C VAL A 155 -8.53 16.00 1.68
N ASN A 156 -7.34 16.56 1.47
CA ASN A 156 -6.63 17.33 2.49
C ASN A 156 -7.41 18.57 2.94
N PHE A 157 -8.10 19.25 2.04
CA PHE A 157 -8.95 20.40 2.41
C PHE A 157 -10.09 20.00 3.36
N ILE A 158 -10.75 18.87 3.09
CA ILE A 158 -11.82 18.37 3.96
C ILE A 158 -11.24 17.94 5.32
N LYS A 159 -10.10 17.25 5.28
CA LYS A 159 -9.48 16.63 6.45
C LYS A 159 -8.66 17.56 7.35
N SER A 160 -8.13 18.65 6.80
CA SER A 160 -7.29 19.60 7.53
C SER A 160 -8.05 20.44 8.56
N SER A 161 -9.39 20.46 8.48
CA SER A 161 -10.25 21.19 9.41
C SER A 161 -11.25 20.25 10.07
N ALA A 162 -11.30 20.28 11.40
CA ALA A 162 -12.31 19.55 12.19
C ALA A 162 -13.73 19.97 11.81
N LEU A 163 -13.93 21.24 11.46
CA LEU A 163 -15.21 21.75 10.98
C LEU A 163 -15.57 21.13 9.62
N ASN A 164 -14.65 21.19 8.63
CA ASN A 164 -14.90 20.61 7.30
C ASN A 164 -15.17 19.11 7.38
N THR A 165 -14.42 18.39 8.21
CA THR A 165 -14.63 16.96 8.44
C THR A 165 -16.01 16.67 9.02
N ARG A 166 -16.48 17.49 9.98
CA ARG A 166 -17.84 17.34 10.55
C ARG A 166 -18.92 17.68 9.54
N LEU A 167 -18.77 18.76 8.79
CA LEU A 167 -19.72 19.17 7.75
C LEU A 167 -19.82 18.13 6.63
N PHE A 168 -18.68 17.60 6.17
CA PHE A 168 -18.65 16.53 5.18
C PHE A 168 -19.32 15.26 5.69
N ARG A 169 -19.10 14.90 6.96
CA ARG A 169 -19.78 13.75 7.58
C ARG A 169 -21.30 13.93 7.61
N LEU A 170 -21.79 15.11 7.99
CA LEU A 170 -23.23 15.40 8.00
C LEU A 170 -23.81 15.29 6.58
N LEU A 171 -23.08 15.77 5.58
CA LEU A 171 -23.48 15.62 4.18
C LEU A 171 -23.57 14.16 3.76
N CYS A 172 -22.59 13.30 4.11
CA CYS A 172 -22.68 11.87 3.80
C CYS A 172 -23.91 11.20 4.45
N GLN A 173 -24.33 11.65 5.64
CA GLN A 173 -25.54 11.15 6.31
C GLN A 173 -26.82 11.59 5.59
N GLU A 174 -26.85 12.75 4.93
CA GLU A 174 -27.97 13.18 4.09
C GLU A 174 -28.14 12.27 2.86
N PHE A 175 -27.07 11.63 2.39
CA PHE A 175 -27.06 10.72 1.24
C PHE A 175 -27.34 9.24 1.61
N ASP A 176 -27.70 8.96 2.88
CA ASP A 176 -27.96 7.61 3.41
C ASP A 176 -26.76 6.64 3.31
N ASP A 177 -25.54 7.18 3.27
CA ASP A 177 -24.32 6.39 3.12
C ASP A 177 -23.73 6.05 4.50
N GLU A 178 -23.87 4.80 4.96
CA GLU A 178 -23.34 4.37 6.26
C GLU A 178 -21.79 4.43 6.34
N GLN A 179 -21.09 4.40 5.20
CA GLN A 179 -19.62 4.46 5.11
C GLN A 179 -19.05 5.90 5.17
N ASN A 180 -19.39 6.60 6.25
CA ASN A 180 -19.30 8.05 6.49
C ASN A 180 -17.91 8.72 6.63
N MET A 181 -16.80 8.09 6.24
CA MET A 181 -15.47 8.71 6.43
C MET A 181 -14.54 8.58 5.24
N LEU A 182 -14.18 9.74 4.66
CA LEU A 182 -12.95 9.88 3.87
C LEU A 182 -11.76 9.40 4.69
N LEU A 183 -10.83 8.68 4.07
CA LEU A 183 -9.57 8.30 4.71
C LEU A 183 -8.58 9.48 4.62
N PHE A 184 -7.84 9.74 5.69
CA PHE A 184 -6.79 10.77 5.67
C PHE A 184 -5.63 10.31 4.79
N TYR A 185 -5.16 11.16 3.89
CA TYR A 185 -3.97 10.90 3.09
C TYR A 185 -2.70 11.21 3.91
N THR A 186 -1.78 10.26 4.02
CA THR A 186 -0.39 10.54 4.39
C THR A 186 0.56 9.88 3.40
N GLU A 187 1.61 10.60 3.00
CA GLU A 187 2.66 10.05 2.12
C GLU A 187 3.39 8.84 2.72
N VAL A 188 3.36 8.73 4.05
CA VAL A 188 4.11 7.76 4.84
C VAL A 188 3.51 6.35 4.80
N ARG A 189 2.23 6.20 4.40
CA ARG A 189 1.56 4.90 4.31
C ARG A 189 1.23 4.59 2.86
N TRP A 190 1.94 3.64 2.27
CA TRP A 190 1.89 3.29 0.85
C TRP A 190 0.48 2.98 0.29
N LEU A 191 -0.44 2.43 1.09
CA LEU A 191 -1.85 2.21 0.70
C LEU A 191 -2.70 3.48 0.68
N SER A 192 -2.19 4.61 1.17
CA SER A 192 -3.00 5.82 1.36
C SER A 192 -3.54 6.34 0.04
N ARG A 193 -2.77 6.30 -1.06
CA ARG A 193 -3.21 6.79 -2.38
C ARG A 193 -4.33 5.95 -2.96
N GLY A 194 -4.14 4.62 -3.05
CA GLY A 194 -5.14 3.71 -3.61
C GLY A 194 -6.44 3.69 -2.80
N ASN A 195 -6.33 3.56 -1.48
CA ASN A 195 -7.50 3.55 -0.60
C ASN A 195 -8.23 4.90 -0.58
N MET A 196 -7.48 6.01 -0.65
CA MET A 196 -8.07 7.34 -0.79
C MET A 196 -8.83 7.47 -2.11
N LEU A 197 -8.21 7.09 -3.24
CA LEU A 197 -8.86 7.17 -4.56
C LEU A 197 -10.15 6.32 -4.63
N SER A 198 -10.11 5.09 -4.14
CA SER A 198 -11.30 4.23 -4.07
C SER A 198 -12.41 4.87 -3.24
N ARG A 199 -12.06 5.46 -2.10
CA ARG A 199 -13.04 6.17 -1.25
C ARG A 199 -13.57 7.46 -1.89
N VAL A 200 -12.72 8.21 -2.60
CA VAL A 200 -13.12 9.40 -3.35
C VAL A 200 -14.09 9.02 -4.47
N HIS A 201 -13.81 7.95 -5.22
CA HIS A 201 -14.70 7.48 -6.27
C HIS A 201 -16.06 7.03 -5.70
N PHE A 202 -16.04 6.32 -4.57
CA PHE A 202 -17.26 5.94 -3.86
C PHE A 202 -18.06 7.19 -3.45
N LEU A 203 -17.41 8.15 -2.78
CA LEU A 203 -18.02 9.38 -2.25
C LEU A 203 -18.06 10.55 -3.25
N ARG A 204 -17.99 10.29 -4.56
CA ARG A 204 -17.77 11.35 -5.56
C ARG A 204 -18.91 12.36 -5.62
N LYS A 205 -20.14 11.93 -5.32
CA LYS A 205 -21.34 12.78 -5.32
C LYS A 205 -21.37 13.71 -4.11
N GLU A 206 -21.06 13.16 -2.94
CA GLU A 206 -20.97 13.86 -1.66
C GLU A 206 -19.81 14.86 -1.72
N MET A 207 -18.68 14.48 -2.33
CA MET A 207 -17.57 15.40 -2.54
C MET A 207 -17.93 16.54 -3.47
N ALA A 208 -18.59 16.28 -4.60
CA ALA A 208 -19.06 17.33 -5.51
C ALA A 208 -19.96 18.34 -4.77
N GLU A 209 -21.00 17.84 -4.09
CA GLU A 209 -21.96 18.65 -3.33
C GLU A 209 -21.28 19.43 -2.19
N PHE A 210 -20.34 18.81 -1.47
CA PHE A 210 -19.57 19.49 -0.42
C PHE A 210 -18.79 20.68 -0.97
N PHE A 211 -18.10 20.49 -2.09
CA PHE A 211 -17.30 21.55 -2.70
C PHE A 211 -18.18 22.65 -3.27
N GLU A 212 -19.31 22.34 -3.90
CA GLU A 212 -20.30 23.34 -4.36
C GLU A 212 -20.86 24.17 -3.19
N ARG A 213 -21.23 23.53 -2.08
CA ARG A 213 -21.66 24.22 -0.84
C ARG A 213 -20.55 25.06 -0.23
N SER A 214 -19.30 24.61 -0.34
CA SER A 214 -18.13 25.31 0.22
C SER A 214 -17.66 26.49 -0.64
N GLU A 215 -17.83 26.43 -1.96
CA GLU A 215 -17.56 27.55 -2.88
C GLU A 215 -18.52 28.71 -2.64
N ARG A 216 -19.80 28.42 -2.39
CA ARG A 216 -20.78 29.43 -1.94
C ARG A 216 -20.39 30.08 -0.61
N ALA A 217 -19.57 29.42 0.21
CA ALA A 217 -19.20 29.86 1.55
C ALA A 217 -17.83 30.58 1.64
N LYS A 218 -17.03 30.68 0.56
CA LYS A 218 -15.71 31.34 0.61
C LYS A 218 -15.41 32.25 -0.59
N SER A 219 -15.85 33.51 -0.47
CA SER A 219 -15.11 34.62 -1.07
C SER A 219 -13.78 34.82 -0.32
N ARG A 220 -12.66 34.98 -1.05
CA ARG A 220 -11.32 35.44 -0.62
C ARG A 220 -10.14 34.48 -0.37
N VAL A 221 -10.20 33.15 -0.62
CA VAL A 221 -8.96 32.31 -0.50
C VAL A 221 -8.68 31.36 -1.69
N PHE A 222 -9.62 31.12 -2.60
CA PHE A 222 -9.53 29.99 -3.55
C PHE A 222 -9.47 30.35 -5.05
N ALA A 223 -8.91 31.51 -5.42
CA ALA A 223 -8.90 31.94 -6.82
C ALA A 223 -7.84 31.27 -7.73
N THR A 224 -6.88 30.48 -7.19
CA THR A 224 -5.73 30.02 -7.99
C THR A 224 -5.65 28.50 -8.23
N SER A 225 -6.42 27.67 -7.51
CA SER A 225 -6.45 26.21 -7.75
C SER A 225 -7.75 25.71 -8.36
N CYS A 226 -8.83 26.50 -8.29
CA CYS A 226 -10.17 26.08 -8.71
C CYS A 226 -10.55 26.60 -10.11
N LYS A 227 -9.64 26.43 -11.08
CA LYS A 227 -10.03 26.34 -12.50
C LYS A 227 -9.99 24.90 -13.00
N ILE A 228 -9.62 23.97 -12.13
CA ILE A 228 -9.61 22.53 -12.41
C ILE A 228 -11.01 21.98 -12.18
N LYS A 229 -11.88 22.37 -13.12
CA LYS A 229 -12.93 21.58 -13.77
C LYS A 229 -13.87 20.79 -12.86
N HIS A 230 -15.09 21.31 -12.71
CA HIS A 230 -16.33 20.50 -12.62
C HIS A 230 -16.26 19.21 -13.47
N GLY A 231 -15.66 19.29 -14.67
CA GLY A 231 -15.48 18.14 -15.56
C GLY A 231 -14.59 17.00 -15.05
N LEU A 232 -13.80 17.15 -13.98
CA LEU A 232 -12.97 16.05 -13.44
C LEU A 232 -13.83 15.03 -12.68
N LEU A 233 -14.82 15.50 -11.91
CA LEU A 233 -15.76 14.64 -11.18
C LEU A 233 -16.80 14.03 -12.14
N ASP A 234 -17.21 14.78 -13.17
CA ASP A 234 -18.09 14.27 -14.23
C ASP A 234 -17.40 13.22 -15.13
N SER A 235 -16.07 13.25 -15.27
CA SER A 235 -15.30 12.26 -16.05
C SER A 235 -15.05 10.93 -15.34
N LEU A 236 -15.48 10.80 -14.07
CA LEU A 236 -15.35 9.58 -13.26
C LEU A 236 -16.62 8.72 -13.23
N THR A 237 -17.60 9.01 -14.09
CA THR A 237 -18.80 8.19 -14.36
C THR A 237 -18.60 7.26 -15.54
#